data_AF-F0GIK4-F1
#
_entry.id   AF-F0GIK4-F1
#
_cell.length_a   1.000
_cell.length_b   1.000
_cell.length_c   1.000
_cell.angle_alpha   90.00
_cell.angle_beta   90.00
_cell.angle_gamma   90.00
#
_symmetry.space_group_name_H-M   'P 1'
#
loop_
_entity.id
_entity.type
_entity.pdbx_description
1 polymer ?
#
loop_
_entity_poly.entity_id
_entity_poly.type
_entity_poly.pdbx_seq_one_letter_code
_entity_poly.pdbx_strand_id
1 'polypeptide(L)'
;VAVPLSPASVYVFAAVMGFTWLGTVPLTNGVISQVFGVRYIATLFGFVFFGHQLGSFFGVWLGALVYDTMHSSLPLWLGSIALGVRAALLHLPIDDASVARRAPGKAAWA
;
A
#
# COMPACT_ATOMS: atom_id res chain seq x y z
N VAL A 1 -24.98 6.57 -8.66
CA VAL A 1 -23.90 7.46 -9.15
C VAL A 1 -24.19 8.86 -8.62
N ALA A 2 -23.31 9.42 -7.79
CA ALA A 2 -23.58 10.72 -7.12
C ALA A 2 -23.34 11.94 -8.02
N VAL A 3 -22.58 11.79 -9.13
CA VAL A 3 -22.33 12.85 -10.12
C VAL A 3 -22.32 12.25 -11.53
N PRO A 4 -23.03 12.81 -12.51
CA PRO A 4 -23.02 12.31 -13.89
C PRO A 4 -21.63 12.38 -14.53
N LEU A 5 -21.34 11.42 -15.41
CA LEU A 5 -20.15 11.44 -16.27
C LEU A 5 -20.17 12.71 -17.14
N SER A 6 -19.13 13.52 -17.01
CA SER A 6 -18.89 14.75 -17.76
C SER A 6 -17.38 14.99 -17.91
N PRO A 7 -16.94 15.78 -18.91
CA PRO A 7 -15.52 16.13 -19.06
C PRO A 7 -14.92 16.70 -17.77
N ALA A 8 -15.65 17.59 -17.08
CA ALA A 8 -15.23 18.15 -15.81
C ALA A 8 -15.03 17.09 -14.72
N SER A 9 -15.99 16.17 -14.55
CA SER A 9 -15.88 15.08 -13.55
C SER A 9 -14.70 14.15 -13.82
N VAL A 10 -14.42 13.87 -15.10
CA VAL A 10 -13.29 13.02 -15.52
C VAL A 10 -11.97 13.72 -15.23
N TYR A 11 -11.84 15.02 -15.54
CA TYR A 11 -10.62 15.78 -15.24
C TYR A 11 -10.35 15.89 -13.74
N VAL A 12 -11.38 16.16 -12.93
CA VAL A 12 -11.23 16.20 -11.46
C VAL A 12 -10.80 14.83 -10.93
N PHE A 13 -11.45 13.76 -11.37
CA PHE A 13 -11.06 12.40 -11.01
C PHE A 13 -9.61 12.09 -11.41
N ALA A 14 -9.24 12.38 -12.66
CA ALA A 14 -7.89 12.13 -13.16
C ALA A 14 -6.83 12.92 -12.40
N ALA A 15 -7.11 14.18 -12.04
CA ALA A 15 -6.20 14.99 -11.22
C ALA A 15 -6.02 14.37 -9.82
N VAL A 16 -7.11 14.04 -9.13
CA VAL A 16 -7.07 13.41 -7.79
C VAL A 16 -6.33 12.07 -7.84
N MET A 17 -6.66 11.23 -8.81
CA MET A 17 -5.97 9.96 -9.00
C MET A 17 -4.49 10.17 -9.34
N GLY A 18 -4.15 11.13 -10.20
CA GLY A 18 -2.77 11.46 -10.54
C GLY A 18 -1.92 11.83 -9.31
N PHE A 19 -2.48 12.60 -8.37
CA PHE A 19 -1.79 12.95 -7.13
C PHE A 19 -1.72 11.81 -6.11
N THR A 20 -2.68 10.88 -6.11
CA THR A 20 -2.82 9.88 -5.03
C THR A 20 -2.41 8.46 -5.42
N TRP A 21 -2.44 8.11 -6.71
CA TRP A 21 -2.30 6.74 -7.22
C TRP A 21 -1.00 6.05 -6.78
N LEU A 22 0.13 6.76 -6.86
CA LEU A 22 1.43 6.25 -6.41
C LEU A 22 1.85 6.78 -5.05
N GLY A 23 0.95 7.45 -4.29
CA GLY A 23 1.34 8.18 -3.10
C GLY A 23 2.04 7.32 -2.03
N THR A 24 1.63 6.06 -1.87
CA THR A 24 2.14 5.18 -0.83
C THR A 24 3.46 4.50 -1.19
N VAL A 25 3.72 4.22 -2.48
CA VAL A 25 4.90 3.42 -2.88
C VAL A 25 6.24 4.09 -2.51
N PRO A 26 6.48 5.37 -2.87
CA PRO A 26 7.70 6.07 -2.47
C PRO A 26 7.78 6.29 -0.96
N LEU A 27 6.66 6.58 -0.29
CA LEU A 27 6.62 6.83 1.15
C LEU A 27 6.98 5.57 1.94
N THR A 28 6.40 4.42 1.61
CA THR A 28 6.73 3.14 2.24
C THR A 28 8.20 2.78 2.02
N ASN A 29 8.72 2.97 0.80
CA ASN A 29 10.14 2.72 0.52
C ASN A 29 11.06 3.67 1.32
N GLY A 30 10.67 4.94 1.44
CA GLY A 30 11.36 5.93 2.27
C GLY A 30 11.47 5.51 3.72
N VAL A 31 10.34 5.16 4.36
CA VAL A 31 10.31 4.69 5.76
C VAL A 31 11.15 3.43 5.94
N ILE A 32 11.05 2.45 5.04
CA ILE A 32 11.85 1.21 5.13
C ILE A 32 13.35 1.53 5.07
N SER A 33 13.76 2.42 4.16
CA SER A 33 15.15 2.84 4.02
C SER A 33 15.66 3.59 5.24
N GLN A 34 14.82 4.43 5.87
CA GLN A 34 15.13 5.20 7.07
C GLN A 34 15.28 4.30 8.29
N VAL A 35 14.32 3.38 8.49
CA VAL A 35 14.26 2.50 9.67
C VAL A 35 15.33 1.42 9.62
N PHE A 36 15.50 0.74 8.47
CA PHE A 36 16.35 -0.45 8.35
C PHE A 36 17.67 -0.21 7.60
N GLY A 37 17.81 0.91 6.91
CA GLY A 37 18.93 1.17 6.01
C GLY A 37 18.84 0.42 4.68
N VAL A 38 19.81 0.65 3.80
CA VAL A 38 19.75 0.19 2.40
C VAL A 38 20.36 -1.19 2.14
N ARG A 39 21.07 -1.79 3.12
CA ARG A 39 21.83 -3.05 2.92
C ARG A 39 20.96 -4.21 2.43
N TYR A 40 19.73 -4.33 2.93
CA TYR A 40 18.77 -5.39 2.57
C TYR A 40 17.49 -4.85 1.97
N ILE A 41 17.54 -3.64 1.37
CA ILE A 41 16.34 -2.94 0.91
C ILE A 41 15.59 -3.70 -0.17
N ALA A 42 16.29 -4.41 -1.06
CA ALA A 42 15.68 -5.26 -2.08
C ALA A 42 14.86 -6.41 -1.46
N THR A 43 15.38 -7.06 -0.42
CA THR A 43 14.66 -8.14 0.29
C THR A 43 13.45 -7.62 1.04
N LEU A 44 13.60 -6.50 1.78
CA LEU A 44 12.50 -5.88 2.51
C LEU A 44 11.40 -5.41 1.57
N PHE A 45 11.78 -4.75 0.47
CA PHE A 45 10.83 -4.36 -0.58
C PHE A 45 10.20 -5.58 -1.25
N GLY A 46 10.95 -6.68 -1.42
CA GLY A 46 10.41 -7.95 -1.91
C GLY A 46 9.25 -8.47 -1.07
N PHE A 47 9.35 -8.39 0.26
CA PHE A 47 8.24 -8.75 1.16
C PHE A 47 7.04 -7.81 1.03
N VAL A 48 7.29 -6.51 0.93
CA VAL A 48 6.22 -5.51 0.69
C VAL A 48 5.50 -5.78 -0.63
N PHE A 49 6.27 -6.00 -1.69
CA PHE A 49 5.76 -6.29 -3.02
C PHE A 49 4.98 -7.61 -3.03
N PHE A 50 5.48 -8.65 -2.37
CA PHE A 50 4.72 -9.90 -2.21
C PHE A 50 3.37 -9.68 -1.52
N GLY A 51 3.32 -8.89 -0.45
CA GLY A 51 2.05 -8.50 0.18
C GLY A 51 1.12 -7.75 -0.77
N HIS A 52 1.67 -6.86 -1.61
CA HIS A 52 0.92 -6.17 -2.66
C HIS A 52 0.34 -7.14 -3.70
N GLN A 53 1.10 -8.17 -4.11
CA GLN A 53 0.63 -9.19 -5.04
C GLN A 53 -0.52 -10.01 -4.44
N LEU A 54 -0.44 -10.38 -3.16
CA LEU A 54 -1.54 -11.05 -2.47
C LEU A 54 -2.78 -10.17 -2.43
N GLY A 55 -2.63 -8.88 -2.12
CA GLY A 55 -3.72 -7.92 -2.14
C GLY A 55 -4.38 -7.81 -3.52
N SER A 56 -3.59 -7.71 -4.59
CA SER A 56 -4.10 -7.65 -5.98
C SER A 56 -4.84 -8.93 -6.37
N PHE A 57 -4.28 -10.10 -6.02
CA PHE A 57 -4.93 -11.39 -6.27
C PHE A 57 -6.30 -11.47 -5.58
N PHE A 58 -6.34 -11.25 -4.27
CA PHE A 58 -7.59 -11.35 -3.52
C PHE A 58 -8.59 -10.25 -3.90
N GLY A 59 -8.12 -9.03 -4.21
CA GLY A 59 -8.98 -7.93 -4.62
C GLY A 59 -9.74 -8.23 -5.93
N VAL A 60 -9.03 -8.70 -6.95
CA VAL A 60 -9.64 -9.05 -8.25
C VAL A 60 -10.47 -10.32 -8.12
N TRP A 61 -9.96 -11.36 -7.45
CA TRP A 61 -10.66 -12.64 -7.30
C TRP A 61 -11.95 -12.52 -6.49
N LEU A 62 -11.92 -11.87 -5.32
CA LEU A 62 -13.13 -11.60 -4.54
C LEU A 62 -14.06 -10.64 -5.26
N GLY A 63 -13.51 -9.69 -6.03
CA GLY A 63 -14.30 -8.78 -6.83
C GLY A 63 -15.14 -9.47 -7.89
N ALA A 64 -14.53 -10.39 -8.64
CA ALA A 64 -15.23 -11.23 -9.60
C ALA A 64 -16.28 -12.10 -8.91
N LEU A 65 -15.91 -12.79 -7.83
CA LEU A 65 -16.82 -13.67 -7.09
C LEU A 65 -18.05 -12.94 -6.53
N VAL A 66 -17.85 -11.77 -5.91
CA VAL A 66 -18.94 -10.95 -5.35
C VAL A 66 -19.84 -10.42 -6.48
N TYR A 67 -19.26 -10.00 -7.60
CA TYR A 67 -20.04 -9.50 -8.72
C TYR A 67 -20.85 -10.62 -9.39
N ASP A 68 -20.28 -11.81 -9.59
CA ASP A 68 -20.96 -12.95 -10.20
C ASP A 68 -22.14 -13.45 -9.34
N THR A 69 -22.03 -13.33 -8.02
CA THR A 69 -23.06 -13.80 -7.08
C THR A 69 -24.13 -12.75 -6.78
N MET A 70 -23.74 -11.48 -6.64
CA MET A 70 -24.65 -10.40 -6.19
C MET A 70 -25.07 -9.48 -7.32
N HIS A 71 -24.45 -9.58 -8.50
CA HIS A 71 -24.61 -8.66 -9.63
C HIS A 71 -24.44 -7.18 -9.24
N SER A 72 -23.62 -6.92 -8.21
CA SER A 72 -23.41 -5.60 -7.63
C SER A 72 -21.97 -5.45 -7.16
N SER A 73 -21.32 -4.35 -7.57
CA SER A 73 -19.96 -4.00 -7.12
C SER A 73 -19.95 -3.21 -5.81
N LEU A 74 -21.12 -2.84 -5.26
CA LEU A 74 -21.21 -2.00 -4.08
C LEU A 74 -20.54 -2.63 -2.83
N PRO A 75 -20.74 -3.93 -2.52
CA PRO A 75 -20.08 -4.55 -1.36
C PRO A 75 -18.56 -4.55 -1.48
N LEU A 76 -18.03 -4.81 -2.68
CA LEU A 76 -16.60 -4.77 -2.94
C LEU A 76 -16.03 -3.36 -2.74
N TRP A 77 -16.76 -2.34 -3.20
CA TRP A 77 -16.40 -0.93 -3.00
C TRP A 77 -16.32 -0.55 -1.53
N LEU A 78 -17.35 -0.90 -0.74
CA LEU A 78 -17.37 -0.63 0.69
C LEU A 78 -16.26 -1.40 1.43
N GLY A 79 -16.01 -2.65 1.05
CA GLY A 79 -14.91 -3.45 1.58
C GLY A 79 -13.54 -2.81 1.29
N SER A 80 -13.36 -2.29 0.07
CA SER A 80 -12.13 -1.61 -0.35
C SER A 80 -11.89 -0.31 0.44
N ILE A 81 -12.94 0.48 0.65
CA ILE A 81 -12.90 1.69 1.51
C ILE A 81 -12.52 1.30 2.94
N ALA A 82 -13.19 0.31 3.53
CA ALA A 82 -12.91 -0.14 4.89
C ALA A 82 -11.47 -0.64 5.05
N LEU A 83 -10.95 -1.38 4.07
CA LEU A 83 -9.58 -1.85 4.07
C LEU A 83 -8.59 -0.68 3.97
N GLY A 84 -8.87 0.32 3.14
CA GLY A 84 -8.06 1.53 3.02
C GLY A 84 -8.00 2.34 4.32
N VAL A 85 -9.14 2.54 4.98
CA VAL A 85 -9.20 3.21 6.30
C VAL A 85 -8.43 2.41 7.35
N ARG A 86 -8.64 1.08 7.40
CA ARG A 86 -7.91 0.21 8.32
C ARG A 86 -6.41 0.26 8.07
N ALA A 87 -5.98 0.25 6.81
CA ALA A 87 -4.57 0.42 6.45
C ALA A 87 -4.03 1.74 7.00
N ALA A 88 -4.71 2.87 6.74
CA ALA A 88 -4.28 4.17 7.27
C ALA A 88 -4.13 4.16 8.80
N LEU A 89 -5.11 3.61 9.52
CA LEU A 89 -5.06 3.49 10.99
C LEU A 89 -3.89 2.64 11.48
N LEU A 90 -3.58 1.53 10.79
CA LEU A 90 -2.44 0.67 11.11
C LEU A 90 -1.09 1.34 10.85
N HIS A 91 -1.04 2.36 9.99
CA HIS A 91 0.18 3.13 9.73
C HIS A 91 0.42 4.23 10.76
N LEU A 92 -0.61 4.73 11.45
CA LEU A 92 -0.47 5.82 12.44
C LEU A 92 0.53 5.55 13.57
N PRO A 93 0.60 4.35 14.19
CA PRO A 93 1.51 4.10 15.29
C PRO A 93 2.91 3.64 14.85
N ILE A 94 3.25 3.70 13.55
CA ILE A 94 4.57 3.29 13.07
C ILE A 94 5.62 4.30 13.57
N ASP A 95 6.58 3.81 14.35
CA ASP A 95 7.80 4.54 14.70
C ASP A 95 8.79 4.44 13.52
N ASP A 96 9.11 5.59 12.93
CA ASP A 96 10.03 5.71 11.81
C ASP A 96 11.48 5.99 12.24
N ALA A 97 11.76 5.93 13.54
CA ALA A 97 13.13 6.03 14.05
C ALA A 97 14.03 4.90 13.51
N SER A 98 15.28 5.25 13.20
CA SER A 98 16.26 4.26 12.72
C SER A 98 16.55 3.21 13.78
N VAL A 99 16.49 1.93 13.40
CA VAL A 99 16.86 0.83 14.30
C VAL A 99 18.35 0.95 14.65
N ALA A 100 18.67 0.97 15.95
CA ALA A 100 20.04 1.06 16.43
C ALA A 100 20.89 -0.10 15.86
N ARG A 101 21.79 0.22 14.94
CA ARG A 101 22.72 -0.77 14.39
C ARG A 101 23.73 -1.12 15.46
N ARG A 102 23.68 -2.37 15.96
CA ARG A 102 24.79 -2.94 16.73
C ARG A 102 26.04 -2.83 15.85
N ALA A 103 27.05 -2.13 16.33
CA ALA A 103 28.33 -2.06 15.64
C ALA A 103 28.78 -3.50 15.32
N PRO A 104 29.27 -3.79 14.10
CA PRO A 104 29.84 -5.10 13.82
C PRO A 104 30.88 -5.36 14.91
N GLY A 105 30.64 -6.39 15.72
CA GLY A 105 31.57 -6.78 16.77
C GLY A 105 32.94 -6.96 16.12
N LYS A 106 33.99 -6.39 16.71
CA LYS A 106 35.37 -6.62 16.25
C LYS A 106 35.53 -8.12 16.08
N ALA A 107 35.87 -8.55 14.87
CA ALA A 107 36.03 -9.96 14.59
C ALA A 107 37.14 -10.48 15.52
N ALA A 108 36.83 -11.51 16.30
CA ALA A 108 37.68 -12.02 17.38
C ALA A 108 38.93 -12.78 16.89
N TRP A 109 39.39 -12.51 15.67
CA TRP A 109 40.50 -13.20 15.02
C TRP A 109 41.71 -12.30 14.70
N ALA A 110 41.76 -11.09 15.26
CA ALA A 110 42.99 -10.28 15.30
C ALA A 110 43.75 -10.51 16.60
#